data_AF-A0A7C6K138-F1
#
_entry.id   AF-A0A7C6K138-F1
#
_cell.length_a   1.000
_cell.length_b   1.000
_cell.length_c   1.000
_cell.angle_alpha   90.00
_cell.angle_beta   90.00
_cell.angle_gamma   90.00
#
_symmetry.space_group_name_H-M   'P 1'
#
loop_
_entity.id
_entity.type
_entity.pdbx_description
1 polymer ?
#
loop_
_entity_poly.entity_id
_entity_poly.type
_entity_poly.pdbx_seq_one_letter_code
_entity_poly.pdbx_strand_id
1 'polypeptide(L)' 'MKGPVLLAELLRNLEIEHRDVIVLRNGIAVNDPHDLLEESDTIEVYPVVSGG' A
#
# COMPACT_ATOMS: atom_id res chain seq x y z
N MET A 1 12.60 15.21 9.98
CA MET A 1 12.15 14.24 8.97
C MET A 1 10.86 13.62 9.50
N LYS A 2 9.82 13.47 8.67
CA LYS A 2 8.55 12.87 9.10
C LYS A 2 8.79 11.37 9.32
N GLY A 3 8.24 10.82 10.41
CA GLY A 3 8.44 9.42 10.80
C GLY A 3 7.80 8.43 9.82
N PRO A 4 7.74 7.13 10.18
CA PRO A 4 7.13 6.11 9.34
C PRO A 4 5.68 6.47 9.01
N VAL A 5 5.23 6.09 7.80
CA VAL A 5 3.88 6.35 7.28
C VAL A 5 3.09 5.06 7.31
N LEU A 6 1.81 5.11 7.70
CA LEU A 6 0.96 3.93 7.64
C LEU A 6 0.53 3.63 6.20
N LEU A 7 0.41 2.36 5.84
CA LEU A 7 -0.09 1.94 4.54
C LEU A 7 -1.45 2.58 4.22
N ALA A 8 -2.37 2.63 5.19
CA ALA A 8 -3.66 3.30 5.02
C ALA A 8 -3.54 4.79 4.69
N GLU A 9 -2.55 5.49 5.25
CA GLU A 9 -2.34 6.91 4.98
C GLU A 9 -1.79 7.13 3.58
N LEU A 10 -0.87 6.26 3.13
CA LEU A 10 -0.37 6.27 1.76
C LEU A 10 -1.52 6.10 0.76
N LEU A 11 -2.34 5.06 0.93
CA LEU A 11 -3.47 4.77 0.03
C LEU A 11 -4.51 5.91 0.05
N ARG A 12 -4.83 6.45 1.23
CA ARG A 12 -5.72 7.61 1.35
C ARG A 12 -5.20 8.84 0.61
N ASN A 13 -3.90 9.14 0.71
CA ASN A 13 -3.28 10.28 0.02
C ASN A 13 -3.28 10.12 -1.51
N LEU A 14 -3.32 8.88 -1.99
CA LEU A 14 -3.46 8.55 -3.41
C LEU A 14 -4.92 8.41 -3.85
N GLU A 15 -5.89 8.57 -2.95
CA GLU A 15 -7.32 8.36 -3.19
C GLU A 15 -7.63 6.94 -3.71
N ILE A 16 -6.90 5.95 -3.21
CA ILE A 16 -7.05 4.53 -3.57
C ILE A 16 -7.71 3.78 -2.40
N GLU A 17 -8.76 3.02 -2.72
CA GLU A 17 -9.39 2.09 -1.77
C GLU A 17 -8.59 0.79 -1.67
N HIS A 18 -8.25 0.37 -0.45
CA HIS A 18 -7.43 -0.83 -0.22
C HIS A 18 -8.03 -2.12 -0.84
N ARG A 19 -9.36 -2.21 -0.92
CA ARG A 19 -10.04 -3.39 -1.51
C ARG A 19 -9.87 -3.52 -3.02
N ASP A 20 -9.51 -2.43 -3.70
CA ASP A 20 -9.43 -2.36 -5.16
C ASP A 20 -7.99 -2.60 -5.66
N VAL A 21 -7.05 -2.85 -4.75
CA VAL A 21 -5.63 -3.02 -5.06
C VAL A 21 -4.97 -4.17 -4.29
N ILE A 22 -3.90 -4.71 -4.86
CA ILE A 22 -2.91 -5.54 -4.18
C ILE A 22 -1.68 -4.66 -3.97
N VAL A 23 -1.19 -4.59 -2.74
CA VAL A 23 0.01 -3.82 -2.40
C VAL A 23 1.16 -4.78 -2.09
N LEU A 24 2.32 -4.55 -2.72
CA LEU A 24 3.56 -5.22 -2.37
C LEU A 24 4.53 -4.23 -1.72
N ARG A 25 5.15 -4.64 -0.61
CA ARG A 25 6.30 -3.97 0.00
C ARG A 25 7.54 -4.83 -0.26
N ASN A 26 8.49 -4.29 -1.03
CA ASN A 26 9.72 -5.00 -1.42
C ASN A 26 9.41 -6.38 -2.06
N GLY A 27 8.39 -6.44 -2.93
CA GLY A 27 7.93 -7.67 -3.59
C GLY A 27 7.09 -8.62 -2.73
N ILE A 28 6.81 -8.30 -1.47
CA ILE A 28 5.98 -9.13 -0.57
C ILE A 28 4.61 -8.49 -0.37
N ALA A 29 3.54 -9.27 -0.54
CA ALA A 29 2.18 -8.78 -0.34
C ALA A 29 1.95 -8.32 1.11
N VAL A 30 1.44 -7.10 1.25
CA VAL A 30 1.04 -6.51 2.54
C VAL A 30 -0.44 -6.18 2.46
N ASN A 31 -1.18 -6.54 3.51
CA ASN A 31 -2.64 -6.41 3.54
C ASN A 31 -3.14 -5.74 4.84
N ASP A 32 -2.25 -5.41 5.78
CA ASP A 32 -2.64 -4.72 7.01
C ASP A 32 -2.54 -3.19 6.78
N PRO A 33 -3.66 -2.44 6.83
CA PRO A 33 -3.64 -0.99 6.71
C PRO A 33 -2.79 -0.28 7.77
N HIS A 34 -2.46 -0.94 8.89
CA HIS A 34 -1.62 -0.41 9.95
C HIS A 34 -0.13 -0.71 9.76
N ASP A 35 0.27 -1.38 8.68
CA ASP A 35 1.67 -1.61 8.37
C ASP A 35 2.42 -0.26 8.25
N LEU A 36 3.53 -0.15 8.97
CA LEU A 36 4.43 0.99 8.90
C LEU A 36 5.36 0.83 7.69
N LEU A 37 5.41 1.87 6.88
CA LEU A 37 6.26 2.00 5.71
C LEU A 37 7.46 2.89 6.04
N GLU A 38 8.64 2.43 5.63
CA GLU A 38 9.91 3.14 5.78
C GLU A 38 10.31 3.83 4.46
N GLU A 39 11.12 4.89 4.52
CA GLU A 39 11.56 5.62 3.31
C GLU A 39 12.34 4.75 2.30
N SER A 40 12.97 3.67 2.77
CA SER A 40 13.69 2.72 1.92
C SER A 40 12.79 1.67 1.26
N ASP A 41 11.52 1.58 1.63
CA ASP A 41 10.61 0.59 1.06
C ASP A 41 10.24 0.93 -0.37
N THR A 42 10.30 -0.08 -1.25
CA THR A 42 9.66 -0.01 -2.57
C THR A 42 8.23 -0.50 -2.44
N ILE A 43 7.27 0.38 -2.78
CA ILE A 43 5.85 0.08 -2.75
C ILE A 43 5.34 -0.09 -4.18
N GLU A 44 4.76 -1.25 -4.46
CA GLU A 44 4.11 -1.54 -5.72
C GLU A 44 2.61 -1.70 -5.49
N VAL A 45 1.79 -1.06 -6.31
CA VAL A 45 0.33 -1.07 -6.19
C VAL A 45 -0.26 -1.56 -7.50
N TYR A 46 -0.95 -2.70 -7.46
CA TYR A 46 -1.58 -3.33 -8.62
C TYR A 46 -3.10 -3.31 -8.47
N PRO A 47 -3.88 -2.97 -9.51
CA PRO A 47 -5.34 -3.04 -9.43
C PRO A 47 -5.82 -4.48 -9.34
N VAL A 48 -6.83 -4.73 -8.52
CA VAL A 48 -7.59 -5.98 -8.54
C VAL A 48 -8.49 -5.94 -9.78
N VAL A 49 -8.12 -6.66 -10.82
CA VAL A 49 -8.96 -6.81 -12.01
C VAL A 49 -9.89 -8.00 -11.78
N SER A 50 -11.15 -7.72 -11.46
CA SER A 50 -12.21 -8.73 -11.44
C SER A 50 -12.42 -9.25 -12.87
N GLY A 51 -11.83 -10.40 -13.19
CA GLY A 51 -12.19 -11.14 -14.40
C GLY A 51 -13.62 -11.65 -14.25
N GLY A 52 -14.55 -11.10 -15.04
CA GLY A 52 -15.90 -11.62 -15.19
C GLY A 52 -15.95 -12.89 -16.02
#